data_AF-A0A3M1CP02-F1
#
_entry.id   AF-A0A3M1CP02-F1
#
_cell.length_a   1.000
_cell.length_b   1.000
_cell.length_c   1.000
_cell.angle_alpha   90.00
_cell.angle_beta   90.00
_cell.angle_gamma   90.00
#
_symmetry.space_group_name_H-M   'P 1'
#
loop_
_entity.id
_entity.type
_entity.pdbx_description
1 polymer ?
#
loop_
_entity_poly.entity_id
_entity_poly.type
_entity_poly.pdbx_seq_one_letter_code
_entity_poly.pdbx_strand_id
1 'polypeptide(L)'
;MPALYITAGVWAAKWWRQAQFGRRFVGAMVLMYVLSSASVLPSSYAFFSYAVGGSSQGWRWLDNSNLDWGQDILTVMKWIQSNPEKRPVYILTALPPGITPDLGTDVLPGRPEMAPDGPSKPMWWIVTADALVKPENRWFREREPTERLSITTSVFYVSPEVAQRNREAFWIRSRHEHIGLKLIFRAIEPLLFAPR
;
A
#
# COMPACT_ATOMS: atom_id res chain seq x y z
N MET A 1 -9.47 16.83 51.85
CA MET A 1 -9.34 16.31 50.47
C MET A 1 -10.53 15.44 50.03
N PRO A 2 -11.10 14.50 50.82
CA PRO A 2 -12.23 13.67 50.37
C PRO A 2 -13.54 14.43 50.07
N ALA A 3 -13.89 15.41 50.90
CA ALA A 3 -15.12 16.19 50.74
C ALA A 3 -15.14 17.04 49.46
N LEU A 4 -13.97 17.49 48.98
CA LEU A 4 -13.82 18.26 47.73
C LEU A 4 -14.13 17.43 46.49
N TYR A 5 -13.75 16.15 46.48
CA TYR A 5 -14.07 15.26 45.36
C TYR A 5 -15.55 14.89 45.32
N ILE A 6 -16.18 14.71 46.50
CA ILE A 6 -17.62 14.41 46.59
C ILE A 6 -18.45 15.62 46.14
N THR A 7 -18.11 16.84 46.58
CA THR A 7 -18.84 18.05 46.17
C THR A 7 -18.62 18.37 44.69
N ALA A 8 -17.42 18.17 44.16
CA ALA A 8 -17.12 18.29 42.73
C ALA A 8 -17.93 17.27 41.90
N GLY A 9 -18.02 16.02 42.34
CA GLY A 9 -18.80 14.97 41.67
C GLY A 9 -20.31 15.27 41.65
N VAL A 10 -20.87 15.76 42.74
CA VAL A 10 -22.30 16.15 42.82
C VAL A 10 -22.59 17.38 41.95
N TRP A 11 -21.69 18.36 41.92
CA TRP A 11 -21.81 19.53 41.03
C TRP A 11 -21.71 19.15 39.56
N ALA A 12 -20.76 18.30 39.19
CA ALA A 12 -20.65 17.77 37.83
C ALA A 12 -21.91 16.99 37.41
N ALA A 13 -22.47 16.16 38.30
CA ALA A 13 -23.71 15.42 38.03
C ALA A 13 -24.95 16.34 37.89
N LYS A 14 -25.03 17.41 38.68
CA LYS A 14 -26.09 18.43 38.54
C LYS A 14 -25.95 19.22 37.24
N TRP A 15 -24.74 19.63 36.90
CA TRP A 15 -24.45 20.37 35.68
C TRP A 15 -24.71 19.49 34.44
N TRP A 16 -24.36 18.21 34.49
CA TRP A 16 -24.68 17.19 33.49
C TRP A 16 -26.19 17.00 33.28
N ARG A 17 -26.99 17.10 34.35
CA ARG A 17 -28.46 17.04 34.27
C ARG A 17 -29.09 18.30 33.67
N GLN A 18 -28.50 19.47 33.88
CA GLN A 18 -29.05 20.75 33.41
C GLN A 18 -28.54 21.14 32.00
N ALA A 19 -27.35 20.69 31.61
CA ALA A 19 -26.80 20.89 30.28
C ALA A 19 -27.40 19.90 29.27
N GLN A 20 -28.70 20.03 28.98
CA GLN A 20 -29.38 19.27 27.91
C GLN A 20 -28.61 19.33 26.59
N PHE A 21 -27.95 20.46 26.32
CA PHE A 21 -27.06 20.64 25.18
C PHE A 21 -25.82 19.74 25.24
N GLY A 22 -25.15 19.63 26.38
CA GLY A 22 -23.98 18.77 26.56
C GLY A 22 -24.30 17.29 26.38
N ARG A 23 -25.44 16.82 26.90
CA ARG A 23 -25.92 15.43 26.69
C ARG A 23 -26.25 15.15 25.23
N ARG A 24 -26.90 16.10 24.54
CA ARG A 24 -27.18 15.97 23.10
C ARG A 24 -25.90 15.99 22.27
N PHE A 25 -24.93 16.83 22.64
CA PHE A 25 -23.64 16.91 21.97
C PHE A 25 -22.81 15.62 22.15
N VAL A 26 -22.71 15.11 23.37
CA VAL A 26 -22.05 13.81 23.64
C VAL A 26 -22.80 12.67 22.94
N GLY A 27 -24.14 12.67 22.97
CA GLY A 27 -24.95 11.70 22.24
C GLY A 27 -24.70 11.76 20.72
N ALA A 28 -24.60 12.95 20.14
CA ALA A 28 -24.29 13.14 18.73
C ALA A 28 -22.87 12.68 18.39
N MET A 29 -21.88 12.94 19.27
CA MET A 29 -20.51 12.45 19.12
C MET A 29 -20.43 10.92 19.18
N VAL A 30 -21.12 10.29 20.14
CA VAL A 30 -21.20 8.83 20.24
C VAL A 30 -21.89 8.25 19.01
N LEU A 31 -23.00 8.86 18.55
CA LEU A 31 -23.70 8.40 17.36
C LEU A 31 -22.84 8.54 16.10
N MET A 32 -22.15 9.68 15.93
CA MET A 32 -21.20 9.87 14.83
C MET A 32 -20.06 8.85 14.89
N TYR A 33 -19.54 8.57 16.08
CA TYR A 33 -18.51 7.55 16.28
C TYR A 33 -19.03 6.17 15.86
N VAL A 34 -20.19 5.74 16.35
CA VAL A 34 -20.81 4.44 15.99
C VAL A 34 -21.07 4.34 14.49
N LEU A 35 -21.64 5.38 13.87
CA LEU A 35 -21.90 5.39 12.43
C LEU A 35 -20.61 5.34 11.61
N SER A 36 -19.56 6.04 12.07
CA SER A 36 -18.26 6.03 11.40
C SER A 36 -17.56 4.67 11.58
N SER A 37 -17.67 4.03 12.75
CA SER A 37 -17.12 2.70 12.98
C SER A 37 -17.86 1.63 12.16
N ALA A 38 -19.19 1.74 12.08
CA ALA A 38 -20.02 0.81 11.33
C ALA A 38 -19.81 0.91 9.80
N SER A 39 -19.53 2.11 9.28
CA SER A 39 -19.27 2.30 7.84
C SER A 39 -17.96 1.68 7.35
N VAL A 40 -17.10 1.24 8.28
CA VAL A 40 -15.79 0.64 7.99
C VAL A 40 -15.80 -0.89 8.23
N LEU A 41 -16.92 -1.47 8.69
CA LEU A 41 -17.08 -2.93 8.79
C LEU A 41 -17.20 -3.56 7.38
N PRO A 42 -16.53 -4.69 7.12
CA PRO A 42 -15.85 -5.60 8.05
C PRO A 42 -14.35 -5.29 8.27
N SER A 43 -13.81 -4.23 7.67
CA SER A 43 -12.39 -3.87 7.69
C SER A 43 -12.05 -2.94 8.86
N SER A 44 -12.34 -3.35 10.10
CA SER A 44 -12.24 -2.53 11.33
C SER A 44 -10.85 -1.99 11.70
N TYR A 45 -9.80 -2.36 10.96
CA TYR A 45 -8.42 -1.96 11.23
C TYR A 45 -8.00 -0.65 10.55
N ALA A 46 -8.82 -0.14 9.63
CA ALA A 46 -8.48 1.03 8.82
C ALA A 46 -9.50 2.17 9.02
N PHE A 47 -9.75 2.53 10.28
CA PHE A 47 -10.52 3.72 10.59
C PHE A 47 -9.68 4.97 10.36
N PHE A 48 -9.97 5.68 9.27
CA PHE A 48 -9.35 6.96 8.96
C PHE A 48 -10.40 8.06 8.94
N SER A 49 -10.11 9.16 9.64
CA SER A 49 -10.94 10.36 9.59
C SER A 49 -11.09 10.85 8.15
N TYR A 50 -12.27 11.38 7.80
CA TYR A 50 -12.54 11.88 6.45
C TYR A 50 -11.54 12.97 6.00
N ALA A 51 -10.97 13.71 6.97
CA ALA A 51 -9.97 14.75 6.75
C ALA A 51 -8.68 14.27 6.09
N VAL A 52 -8.33 12.98 6.18
CA VAL A 52 -7.15 12.40 5.52
C VAL A 52 -7.49 11.61 4.25
N GLY A 53 -8.70 11.80 3.72
CA GLY A 53 -9.21 11.09 2.53
C GLY A 53 -9.94 9.78 2.84
N GLY A 54 -10.23 9.52 4.12
CA GLY A 54 -10.95 8.32 4.55
C GLY A 54 -10.17 7.03 4.32
N SER A 55 -10.88 5.92 4.40
CA SER A 55 -10.29 4.58 4.37
C SER A 55 -9.54 4.30 3.05
N SER A 56 -10.01 4.82 1.91
CA SER A 56 -9.39 4.62 0.59
C SER A 56 -8.01 5.26 0.40
N GLN A 57 -7.65 6.28 1.20
CA GLN A 57 -6.38 7.00 1.10
C GLN A 57 -5.54 6.95 2.39
N GLY A 58 -6.09 6.41 3.47
CA GLY A 58 -5.44 6.38 4.77
C GLY A 58 -4.13 5.59 4.81
N TRP A 59 -3.98 4.59 3.95
CA TRP A 59 -2.75 3.80 3.80
C TRP A 59 -1.51 4.66 3.48
N ARG A 60 -1.69 5.86 2.92
CA ARG A 60 -0.59 6.80 2.63
C ARG A 60 0.03 7.44 3.87
N TRP A 61 -0.65 7.36 5.02
CA TRP A 61 -0.30 8.06 6.26
C TRP A 61 0.14 7.12 7.38
N LEU A 62 0.10 5.80 7.17
CA LEU A 62 0.57 4.82 8.15
C LEU A 62 2.02 4.42 7.88
N ASP A 63 2.80 4.37 8.96
CA ASP A 63 4.10 3.70 8.99
C ASP A 63 3.89 2.18 9.09
N ASN A 64 4.81 1.41 8.51
CA ASN A 64 4.80 0.00 8.09
C ASN A 64 4.28 -1.09 9.07
N SER A 65 3.78 -0.76 10.26
CA SER A 65 3.73 -1.68 11.39
C SER A 65 2.39 -2.38 11.67
N ASN A 66 1.27 -2.04 11.00
CA ASN A 66 -0.01 -2.62 11.45
C ASN A 66 -1.14 -2.75 10.42
N LEU A 67 -0.87 -2.60 9.12
CA LEU A 67 -1.96 -2.63 8.14
C LEU A 67 -2.57 -4.04 7.97
N ASP A 68 -1.73 -5.07 7.88
CA ASP A 68 -2.18 -6.37 7.39
C ASP A 68 -1.60 -7.52 8.23
N TRP A 69 -2.22 -7.89 9.35
CA TRP A 69 -1.84 -9.10 10.12
C TRP A 69 -2.31 -10.39 9.41
N GLY A 70 -2.01 -10.53 8.13
CA GLY A 70 -2.34 -11.70 7.31
C GLY A 70 -3.80 -11.79 6.85
N GLN A 71 -4.67 -10.82 7.18
CA GLN A 71 -6.08 -10.83 6.75
C GLN A 71 -6.24 -10.73 5.24
N ASP A 72 -5.40 -9.92 4.59
CA ASP A 72 -5.43 -9.75 3.13
C ASP A 72 -5.01 -11.01 2.37
N ILE A 73 -4.26 -11.92 3.00
CA ILE A 73 -3.86 -13.20 2.38
C ILE A 73 -5.10 -14.02 2.01
N LEU A 74 -6.10 -14.08 2.88
CA LEU A 74 -7.34 -14.81 2.63
C LEU A 74 -8.12 -14.19 1.46
N THR A 75 -8.16 -12.86 1.40
CA THR A 75 -8.80 -12.13 0.31
C THR A 75 -8.08 -12.40 -1.02
N VAL A 76 -6.75 -12.37 -1.03
CA VAL A 76 -5.90 -12.69 -2.18
C VAL A 76 -6.12 -14.13 -2.64
N MET A 77 -6.10 -15.10 -1.72
CA MET A 77 -6.37 -16.51 -2.01
C MET A 77 -7.74 -16.70 -2.66
N LYS A 78 -8.78 -16.08 -2.08
CA LYS A 78 -10.14 -16.17 -2.61
C LYS A 78 -10.22 -15.58 -4.02
N TRP A 79 -9.57 -14.43 -4.26
CA TRP A 79 -9.56 -13.80 -5.58
C TRP A 79 -8.82 -14.66 -6.62
N ILE A 80 -7.66 -15.24 -6.27
CA ILE A 80 -6.91 -16.13 -7.16
C ILE A 80 -7.74 -17.38 -7.52
N GLN A 81 -8.47 -17.94 -6.56
CA GLN A 81 -9.32 -19.11 -6.77
C GLN A 81 -10.55 -18.78 -7.63
N SER A 82 -11.15 -17.60 -7.44
CA SER A 82 -12.34 -17.17 -8.19
C SER A 82 -12.06 -16.67 -9.61
N ASN A 83 -10.79 -16.41 -9.94
CA ASN A 83 -10.37 -15.88 -11.24
C ASN A 83 -9.29 -16.77 -11.89
N PRO A 84 -9.58 -18.06 -12.19
CA PRO A 84 -8.60 -18.97 -12.77
C PRO A 84 -8.08 -18.51 -14.14
N GLU A 85 -8.84 -17.71 -14.87
CA GLU A 85 -8.48 -17.12 -16.17
C GLU A 85 -7.49 -15.95 -16.06
N LYS A 86 -7.31 -15.36 -14.86
CA LYS A 86 -6.45 -14.20 -14.62
C LYS A 86 -5.01 -14.60 -14.25
N ARG A 87 -4.42 -15.55 -14.98
CA ARG A 87 -3.08 -16.11 -14.71
C ARG A 87 -2.11 -15.85 -15.87
N PRO A 88 -0.80 -15.65 -15.62
CA PRO A 88 -0.13 -15.61 -14.31
C PRO A 88 -0.47 -14.36 -13.48
N VAL A 89 -0.30 -14.48 -12.17
CA VAL A 89 -0.45 -13.39 -11.19
C VAL A 89 0.89 -13.10 -10.54
N TYR A 90 1.33 -11.84 -10.56
CA TYR A 90 2.53 -11.38 -9.88
C TYR A 90 2.15 -10.69 -8.57
N ILE A 91 2.77 -11.08 -7.47
CA ILE A 91 2.47 -10.50 -6.14
C ILE A 91 3.63 -9.65 -5.63
N LEU A 92 3.33 -8.41 -5.31
CA LEU A 92 4.20 -7.50 -4.57
C LEU A 92 3.65 -7.31 -3.17
N THR A 93 4.36 -7.88 -2.20
CA THR A 93 3.92 -7.88 -0.81
C THR A 93 5.09 -7.99 0.17
N ALA A 94 4.86 -7.60 1.42
CA ALA A 94 5.73 -7.89 2.56
C ALA A 94 5.63 -9.34 3.07
N LEU A 95 4.79 -10.19 2.48
CA LEU A 95 4.72 -11.60 2.91
C LEU A 95 6.09 -12.28 2.89
N PRO A 96 6.35 -13.18 3.85
CA PRO A 96 7.52 -14.04 3.82
C PRO A 96 7.63 -14.77 2.47
N PRO A 97 8.84 -14.89 1.89
CA PRO A 97 9.06 -15.53 0.58
C PRO A 97 8.51 -16.96 0.45
N GLY A 98 8.31 -17.66 1.57
CA GLY A 98 7.78 -19.02 1.59
C GLY A 98 6.28 -19.14 1.35
N ILE A 99 5.50 -18.05 1.43
CA ILE A 99 4.03 -18.12 1.29
C ILE A 99 3.58 -18.09 -0.17
N THR A 100 4.31 -17.41 -1.07
CA THR A 100 3.88 -17.27 -2.47
C THR A 100 3.77 -18.59 -3.24
N PRO A 101 4.68 -19.58 -3.08
CA PRO A 101 4.51 -20.89 -3.72
C PRO A 101 3.24 -21.62 -3.27
N ASP A 102 2.81 -21.43 -2.02
CA ASP A 102 1.61 -22.06 -1.45
C ASP A 102 0.30 -21.47 -2.00
N LEU A 103 0.36 -20.32 -2.71
CA LEU A 103 -0.79 -19.70 -3.37
C LEU A 103 -1.10 -20.30 -4.76
N GLY A 104 -0.17 -21.08 -5.32
CA GLY A 104 -0.31 -21.76 -6.61
C GLY A 104 0.86 -21.53 -7.57
N THR A 105 1.04 -22.45 -8.53
CA THR A 105 2.18 -22.46 -9.47
C THR A 105 2.24 -21.24 -10.39
N ASP A 106 1.10 -20.61 -10.66
CA ASP A 106 0.99 -19.44 -11.54
C ASP A 106 0.99 -18.12 -10.74
N VAL A 107 1.27 -18.20 -9.43
CA VAL A 107 1.41 -17.07 -8.53
C VAL A 107 2.89 -16.85 -8.30
N LEU A 108 3.41 -15.79 -8.90
CA LEU A 108 4.85 -15.54 -8.99
C LEU A 108 5.24 -14.33 -8.12
N PRO A 109 6.46 -14.32 -7.55
CA PRO A 109 6.96 -13.13 -6.88
C PRO A 109 7.12 -12.00 -7.89
N GLY A 110 6.51 -10.84 -7.61
CA GLY A 110 6.55 -9.68 -8.51
C GLY A 110 7.87 -8.91 -8.46
N ARG A 111 8.62 -8.97 -7.34
CA ARG A 111 9.83 -8.16 -7.13
C ARG A 111 10.93 -8.41 -8.19
N PRO A 112 11.27 -9.66 -8.54
CA PRO A 112 12.25 -9.93 -9.61
C PRO A 112 11.82 -9.40 -10.98
N GLU A 113 10.52 -9.17 -11.16
CA GLU A 113 9.90 -8.81 -12.43
C GLU A 113 9.66 -7.31 -12.56
N MET A 114 10.26 -6.50 -11.69
CA MET A 114 10.22 -5.04 -11.74
C MET A 114 11.38 -4.49 -12.57
N ALA A 115 11.07 -3.60 -13.52
CA ALA A 115 12.03 -2.71 -14.16
C ALA A 115 12.01 -1.33 -13.45
N PRO A 116 13.02 -0.46 -13.66
CA PRO A 116 13.07 0.85 -12.99
C PRO A 116 11.85 1.73 -13.25
N ASP A 117 11.25 1.60 -14.43
CA ASP A 117 10.11 2.41 -14.84
C ASP A 117 8.76 1.68 -14.66
N GLY A 118 8.73 0.52 -14.00
CA GLY A 118 7.52 -0.22 -13.66
C GLY A 118 7.57 -1.73 -13.90
N PRO A 119 6.43 -2.43 -13.83
CA PRO A 119 6.37 -3.87 -14.04
C PRO A 119 6.85 -4.25 -15.43
N SER A 120 7.73 -5.25 -15.48
CA SER A 120 8.33 -5.73 -16.71
C SER A 120 7.56 -6.88 -17.34
N LYS A 121 6.65 -7.52 -16.61
CA LYS A 121 5.80 -8.61 -17.11
C LYS A 121 4.36 -8.15 -17.28
N PRO A 122 3.67 -8.58 -18.35
CA PRO A 122 2.25 -8.30 -18.52
C PRO A 122 1.43 -9.14 -17.55
N MET A 123 0.10 -9.02 -17.64
CA MET A 123 -0.90 -9.75 -16.84
C MET A 123 -1.15 -9.09 -15.49
N TRP A 124 -1.62 -9.88 -14.52
CA TRP A 124 -2.25 -9.38 -13.31
C TRP A 124 -1.21 -9.22 -12.20
N TRP A 125 -1.29 -8.10 -11.50
CA TRP A 125 -0.41 -7.74 -10.41
C TRP A 125 -1.23 -7.46 -9.16
N ILE A 126 -0.97 -8.21 -8.09
CA ILE A 126 -1.51 -7.93 -6.76
C ILE A 126 -0.45 -7.16 -5.99
N VAL A 127 -0.81 -5.97 -5.52
CA VAL A 127 0.11 -5.07 -4.83
C VAL A 127 -0.52 -4.64 -3.51
N THR A 128 0.13 -4.98 -2.40
CA THR A 128 -0.29 -4.57 -1.06
C THR A 128 0.18 -3.15 -0.74
N ALA A 129 -0.42 -2.51 0.26
CA ALA A 129 -0.14 -1.15 0.66
C ALA A 129 1.34 -0.97 1.06
N ASP A 130 1.92 -1.96 1.76
CA ASP A 130 3.36 -1.97 2.09
C ASP A 130 4.24 -1.89 0.85
N ALA A 131 3.81 -2.52 -0.26
CA ALA A 131 4.54 -2.48 -1.50
C ALA A 131 4.30 -1.15 -2.23
N LEU A 132 3.09 -0.59 -2.19
CA LEU A 132 2.76 0.70 -2.84
C LEU A 132 3.54 1.89 -2.25
N VAL A 133 3.90 1.85 -0.96
CA VAL A 133 4.69 2.94 -0.35
C VAL A 133 6.16 2.92 -0.79
N LYS A 134 6.68 1.77 -1.24
CA LYS A 134 8.09 1.64 -1.64
C LYS A 134 8.41 2.48 -2.89
N PRO A 135 9.51 3.25 -2.89
CA PRO A 135 9.88 4.11 -4.01
C PRO A 135 9.95 3.39 -5.37
N GLU A 136 10.45 2.16 -5.39
CA GLU A 136 10.58 1.32 -6.59
C GLU A 136 9.23 0.94 -7.22
N ASN A 137 8.14 1.00 -6.45
CA ASN A 137 6.79 0.65 -6.90
C ASN A 137 5.95 1.89 -7.27
N ARG A 138 6.60 3.03 -7.49
CA ARG A 138 5.97 4.31 -7.87
C ARG A 138 4.99 4.15 -9.04
N TRP A 139 5.30 3.29 -10.01
CA TRP A 139 4.46 3.03 -11.18
C TRP A 139 3.03 2.65 -10.81
N PHE A 140 2.85 1.80 -9.79
CA PHE A 140 1.53 1.37 -9.30
C PHE A 140 0.83 2.48 -8.51
N ARG A 141 1.58 3.20 -7.67
CA ARG A 141 1.04 4.28 -6.82
C ARG A 141 0.45 5.45 -7.61
N GLU A 142 0.96 5.71 -8.81
CA GLU A 142 0.49 6.79 -9.68
C GLU A 142 -0.67 6.37 -10.60
N ARG A 143 -1.18 5.15 -10.46
CA ARG A 143 -2.25 4.60 -11.29
C ARG A 143 -3.43 4.15 -10.44
N GLU A 144 -4.62 4.27 -11.00
CA GLU A 144 -5.78 3.63 -10.40
C GLU A 144 -5.71 2.11 -10.61
N PRO A 145 -5.98 1.31 -9.57
CA PRO A 145 -6.01 -0.13 -9.71
C PRO A 145 -7.23 -0.58 -10.51
N THR A 146 -7.05 -1.66 -11.26
CA THR A 146 -8.12 -2.30 -12.03
C THR A 146 -9.20 -2.85 -11.12
N GLU A 147 -8.82 -3.39 -9.96
CA GLU A 147 -9.75 -3.88 -8.94
C GLU A 147 -9.15 -3.62 -7.55
N ARG A 148 -10.01 -3.30 -6.58
CA ARG A 148 -9.59 -3.10 -5.19
C ARG A 148 -10.18 -4.19 -4.32
N LEU A 149 -9.32 -5.06 -3.80
CA LEU A 149 -9.73 -6.23 -3.02
C LEU A 149 -9.98 -5.88 -1.56
N SER A 150 -9.17 -4.97 -1.03
CA SER A 150 -9.32 -4.41 0.31
C SER A 150 -8.75 -3.00 0.34
N ILE A 151 -8.77 -2.39 1.52
CA ILE A 151 -8.15 -1.09 1.77
C ILE A 151 -6.64 -1.06 1.49
N THR A 152 -6.03 -2.24 1.57
CA THR A 152 -4.59 -2.46 1.58
C THR A 152 -4.14 -3.33 0.42
N THR A 153 -5.06 -4.00 -0.29
CA THR A 153 -4.72 -4.84 -1.45
C THR A 153 -5.41 -4.36 -2.72
N SER A 154 -4.59 -4.10 -3.73
CA SER A 154 -5.02 -3.64 -5.04
C SER A 154 -4.54 -4.56 -6.15
N VAL A 155 -5.37 -4.73 -7.19
CA VAL A 155 -5.06 -5.52 -8.38
C VAL A 155 -4.90 -4.58 -9.57
N PHE A 156 -3.87 -4.81 -10.36
CA PHE A 156 -3.57 -4.06 -11.58
C PHE A 156 -3.46 -5.02 -12.76
N TYR A 157 -4.09 -4.68 -13.86
CA TYR A 157 -3.80 -5.30 -15.14
C TYR A 157 -2.71 -4.51 -15.87
N VAL A 158 -1.65 -5.20 -16.28
CA VAL A 158 -0.56 -4.63 -17.08
C VAL A 158 -0.65 -5.21 -18.49
N SER A 159 -0.87 -4.33 -19.47
CA SER A 159 -0.95 -4.76 -20.87
C SER A 159 0.42 -5.18 -21.41
N PRO A 160 0.46 -6.07 -22.42
CA PRO A 160 1.71 -6.47 -23.10
C PRO A 160 2.56 -5.29 -23.57
N GLU A 161 1.92 -4.24 -24.11
CA GLU A 161 2.58 -3.06 -24.66
C GLU A 161 3.25 -2.24 -23.55
N VAL A 162 2.57 -2.08 -22.42
CA VAL A 162 3.09 -1.35 -21.26
C VAL A 162 4.28 -2.10 -20.65
N ALA A 163 4.14 -3.41 -20.47
CA ALA A 163 5.22 -4.25 -19.96
C ALA A 163 6.45 -4.21 -20.88
N GLN A 164 6.24 -4.27 -22.20
CA GLN A 164 7.31 -4.17 -23.18
C GLN A 164 8.02 -2.81 -23.11
N ARG A 165 7.26 -1.71 -23.08
CA ARG A 165 7.83 -0.36 -22.95
C ARG A 165 8.68 -0.21 -21.68
N ASN A 166 8.19 -0.70 -20.55
CA ASN A 166 8.92 -0.64 -19.28
C ASN A 166 10.23 -1.46 -19.33
N ARG A 167 10.23 -2.61 -20.03
CA ARG A 167 11.44 -3.40 -20.29
C ARG A 167 12.44 -2.68 -21.20
N GLU A 168 11.97 -2.05 -22.26
CA GLU A 168 12.82 -1.39 -23.25
C GLU A 168 13.49 -0.13 -22.69
N ALA A 169 12.76 0.65 -21.89
CA ALA A 169 13.30 1.84 -21.22
C ALA A 169 14.52 1.50 -20.32
N PHE A 170 14.49 0.32 -19.69
CA PHE A 170 15.64 -0.22 -18.96
C PHE A 170 16.84 -0.51 -19.86
N TRP A 171 16.64 -1.19 -20.99
CA TRP A 171 17.70 -1.54 -21.94
C TRP A 171 18.37 -0.32 -22.58
N ILE A 172 17.60 0.74 -22.86
CA ILE A 172 18.13 1.97 -23.43
C ILE A 172 19.02 2.68 -22.39
N ARG A 173 18.57 2.79 -21.14
CA ARG A 173 19.31 3.47 -20.06
C ARG A 173 20.62 2.76 -19.72
N SER A 174 20.59 1.43 -19.57
CA SER A 174 21.79 0.62 -19.28
C SER A 174 22.83 0.66 -20.41
N ARG A 175 22.38 0.70 -21.68
CA ARG A 175 23.27 0.86 -22.83
C ARG A 175 23.98 2.22 -22.84
N HIS A 176 23.30 3.29 -22.48
CA HIS A 176 23.90 4.64 -22.43
C HIS A 176 24.92 4.75 -21.30
N GLU A 177 24.67 4.16 -20.14
CA GLU A 177 25.63 4.09 -19.05
C GLU A 177 26.90 3.30 -19.43
N HIS A 178 26.75 2.16 -20.11
CA HIS A 178 27.90 1.38 -20.58
C HIS A 178 28.70 2.07 -21.68
N ILE A 179 28.05 2.79 -22.59
CA ILE A 179 28.73 3.58 -23.62
C ILE A 179 29.44 4.78 -22.98
N GLY A 180 28.80 5.47 -22.04
CA GLY A 180 29.39 6.56 -21.27
C GLY A 180 30.61 6.11 -20.46
N LEU A 181 30.52 4.98 -19.76
CA LEU A 181 31.66 4.41 -19.04
C LEU A 181 32.80 4.03 -19.97
N LYS A 182 32.52 3.42 -21.13
CA LYS A 182 33.54 3.07 -22.13
C LYS A 182 34.23 4.31 -22.72
N LEU A 183 33.48 5.39 -22.99
CA LEU A 183 34.01 6.66 -23.47
C LEU A 183 34.88 7.35 -22.41
N ILE A 184 34.43 7.38 -21.16
CA ILE A 184 35.20 7.91 -20.02
C ILE A 184 36.48 7.11 -19.82
N PHE A 185 36.39 5.77 -19.82
CA PHE A 185 37.55 4.91 -19.65
C PHE A 185 38.59 5.13 -20.76
N ARG A 186 38.14 5.21 -22.02
CA ARG A 186 38.99 5.49 -23.18
C ARG A 186 39.62 6.89 -23.16
N ALA A 187 38.95 7.87 -22.54
CA ALA A 187 39.47 9.23 -22.38
C ALA A 187 40.54 9.33 -21.28
N ILE A 188 40.47 8.48 -20.24
CA ILE A 188 41.38 8.49 -19.09
C ILE A 188 42.53 7.47 -19.26
N GLU A 189 42.37 6.47 -20.13
CA GLU A 189 43.39 5.47 -20.47
C GLU A 189 44.79 6.05 -20.77
N PRO A 190 44.95 7.11 -21.60
CA PRO A 190 46.28 7.68 -21.85
C PRO A 190 46.86 8.44 -20.65
N LEU A 191 46.05 8.89 -19.68
CA LEU A 191 46.51 9.54 -18.45
C LEU A 191 46.99 8.54 -17.39
N LEU A 192 46.41 7.34 -17.38
CA LEU A 192 46.77 6.27 -16.44
C LEU A 192 47.99 5.45 -16.89
N PHE A 193 48.23 5.36 -18.20
CA PHE A 193 49.29 4.53 -18.79
C PHE A 193 50.37 5.31 -19.54
N ALA A 194 50.46 6.63 -19.35
CA ALA A 194 51.59 7.40 -19.85
C ALA A 194 52.90 6.93 -19.16
N PRO A 195 53.95 6.56 -19.92
CA PRO A 195 55.25 6.26 -19.32
C PRO A 195 55.79 7.52 -18.65
N ARG A 196 56.23 7.38 -17.40
CA ARG A 196 56.86 8.45 -16.61
C ARG A 196 58.21 8.86 -17.20
#